data_AF-G3AY93-F1
#
_entry.id   AF-G3AY93-F1
#
_cell.length_a   1.000
_cell.length_b   1.000
_cell.length_c   1.000
_cell.angle_alpha   90.00
_cell.angle_beta   90.00
_cell.angle_gamma   90.00
#
_symmetry.space_group_name_H-M   'P 1'
#
loop_
_entity.id
_entity.type
_entity.pdbx_description
1 polymer ?
#
loop_
_entity_poly.entity_id
_entity_poly.type
_entity_poly.pdbx_seq_one_letter_code
_entity_poly.pdbx_strand_id
1 'polypeptide(L)'
;MMMKSIFGSKSFYEQERDKIKEDLKLPLLELVLEYLPHVQESIKEQEDSWELIAIKLNDHRFVDAIRGGTSSHPKGSKTKNNSREFNLSELPMLSGVFVKELFESIMREFEDGVPQYNWNHRIYRTRVVVPADGHQDGSIYYAFNFPVKEAYSQREDLICTELFYLKGIDVETKAKISKDKLIRRITEQESEKTLRIAEDLNQARISTNDKRLEACIEELKKKDLRIETLDRENKRLMELNQTLLEELNELRS
;
A
#
# COMPACT_ATOMS: atom_id res chain seq x y z
N MET A 1 44.84 33.74 -11.06
CA MET A 1 45.17 32.98 -12.29
C MET A 1 44.81 31.52 -12.02
N MET A 2 44.05 30.92 -12.96
CA MET A 2 43.54 29.53 -13.11
C MET A 2 43.90 28.47 -12.04
N MET A 3 43.00 27.55 -11.64
CA MET A 3 42.13 26.74 -12.50
C MET A 3 40.74 26.51 -11.89
N LYS A 4 39.70 26.93 -12.63
CA LYS A 4 38.38 26.32 -12.53
C LYS A 4 38.51 24.90 -13.08
N SER A 5 38.30 23.90 -12.23
CA SER A 5 38.09 22.51 -12.66
C SER A 5 36.80 22.45 -13.48
N ILE A 6 36.96 22.59 -14.79
CA ILE A 6 36.00 22.20 -15.81
C ILE A 6 36.34 20.73 -16.12
N PHE A 7 35.34 19.88 -16.38
CA PHE A 7 35.38 18.41 -16.61
C PHE A 7 35.23 17.55 -15.33
N GLY A 8 34.28 16.62 -15.21
CA GLY A 8 33.34 16.06 -16.20
C GLY A 8 31.88 16.41 -15.92
N SER A 9 31.17 16.89 -16.94
CA SER A 9 29.71 16.87 -16.93
C SER A 9 29.26 15.41 -16.79
N LYS A 10 28.60 15.07 -15.67
CA LYS A 10 28.01 13.74 -15.44
C LYS A 10 27.31 13.25 -16.70
N SER A 11 27.52 11.99 -17.07
CA SER A 11 26.88 11.41 -18.26
C SER A 11 25.36 11.57 -18.17
N PHE A 12 24.66 11.71 -19.29
CA PHE A 12 23.20 11.78 -19.31
C PHE A 12 22.58 10.64 -18.48
N TYR A 13 23.12 9.43 -18.60
CA TYR A 13 22.71 8.26 -17.81
C TYR A 13 22.94 8.40 -16.30
N GLU A 14 24.00 9.10 -15.91
CA GLU A 14 24.35 9.34 -14.51
C GLU A 14 23.44 10.42 -13.90
N GLN A 15 23.10 11.45 -14.69
CA GLN A 15 22.10 12.44 -14.31
C GLN A 15 20.69 11.84 -14.20
N GLU A 16 20.30 10.98 -15.15
CA GLU A 16 19.02 10.27 -15.12
C GLU A 16 18.94 9.33 -13.90
N ARG A 17 20.04 8.64 -13.57
CA ARG A 17 20.14 7.76 -12.40
C ARG A 17 20.08 8.54 -11.08
N ASP A 18 20.76 9.68 -11.00
CA ASP A 18 20.70 10.56 -9.81
C ASP A 18 19.29 11.11 -9.61
N LYS A 19 18.61 11.47 -10.70
CA LYS A 19 17.22 11.93 -10.64
C LYS A 19 16.28 10.83 -10.14
N ILE A 20 16.42 9.61 -10.66
CA ILE A 20 15.66 8.45 -10.17
C ILE A 20 15.97 8.19 -8.69
N LYS A 21 17.23 8.33 -8.27
CA LYS A 21 17.63 8.18 -6.87
C LYS A 21 16.94 9.21 -5.99
N GLU A 22 16.93 10.49 -6.37
CA GLU A 22 16.23 11.55 -5.61
C GLU A 22 14.71 11.33 -5.56
N ASP A 23 14.10 10.96 -6.70
CA ASP A 23 12.65 10.70 -6.77
C ASP A 23 12.23 9.51 -5.89
N LEU A 24 13.10 8.50 -5.73
CA LEU A 24 12.82 7.28 -4.96
C LEU A 24 13.31 7.33 -3.52
N LYS A 25 14.15 8.30 -3.16
CA LYS A 25 14.84 8.36 -1.87
C LYS A 25 13.88 8.31 -0.70
N LEU A 26 12.89 9.20 -0.67
CA LEU A 26 11.94 9.29 0.43
C LEU A 26 10.98 8.07 0.50
N PRO A 27 10.30 7.67 -0.59
CA PRO A 27 9.45 6.47 -0.58
C PRO A 27 10.20 5.20 -0.16
N LEU A 28 11.47 5.06 -0.58
CA LEU A 28 12.31 3.95 -0.19
C LEU A 28 12.58 3.95 1.32
N LEU A 29 13.00 5.08 1.88
CA LEU A 29 13.30 5.19 3.30
C LEU A 29 12.08 4.90 4.18
N GLU A 30 10.90 5.35 3.78
CA GLU A 30 9.64 5.07 4.48
C GLU A 30 9.30 3.58 4.48
N LEU A 31 9.40 2.92 3.33
CA LEU A 31 9.17 1.48 3.22
C LEU A 31 10.22 0.69 4.00
N VAL A 32 11.49 1.09 3.98
CA VAL A 32 12.53 0.43 4.77
C VAL A 32 12.27 0.59 6.27
N LEU A 33 11.77 1.73 6.73
CA LEU A 33 11.37 1.95 8.12
C LEU A 33 10.14 1.12 8.52
N GLU A 34 9.19 0.92 7.60
CA GLU A 34 8.01 0.09 7.82
C GLU A 34 8.37 -1.41 7.88
N TYR A 35 9.07 -1.91 6.88
CA TYR A 35 9.35 -3.34 6.71
C TYR A 35 10.57 -3.81 7.50
N LEU A 36 11.54 -2.93 7.80
CA LEU A 36 12.78 -3.21 8.53
C LEU A 36 13.48 -4.49 8.02
N PRO A 37 13.86 -4.55 6.73
CA PRO A 37 14.50 -5.72 6.14
C PRO A 37 15.83 -6.06 6.83
N HIS A 38 16.57 -5.05 7.31
CA HIS A 38 17.86 -5.20 8.01
C HIS A 38 17.75 -5.78 9.43
N VAL A 39 16.53 -5.95 9.95
CA VAL A 39 16.28 -6.48 11.30
C VAL A 39 15.91 -7.97 11.27
N GLN A 40 15.60 -8.54 10.09
CA GLN A 40 15.18 -9.95 10.00
C GLN A 40 16.32 -10.91 10.35
N GLU A 41 15.98 -12.03 11.00
CA GLU A 41 16.95 -13.02 11.50
C GLU A 41 17.53 -13.89 10.39
N SER A 42 16.72 -14.24 9.39
CA SER A 42 17.10 -15.10 8.27
C SER A 42 17.46 -14.30 7.02
N ILE A 43 18.53 -14.69 6.32
CA ILE A 43 18.93 -14.12 5.02
C ILE A 43 17.76 -14.18 4.03
N LYS A 44 17.01 -15.28 4.03
CA LYS A 44 15.86 -15.44 3.14
C LYS A 44 14.76 -14.42 3.43
N GLU A 45 14.47 -14.17 4.71
CA GLU A 45 13.47 -13.17 5.10
C GLU A 45 13.93 -11.75 4.80
N GLN A 46 15.24 -11.48 4.87
CA GLN A 46 15.83 -10.22 4.42
C GLN A 46 15.62 -10.03 2.91
N GLU A 47 15.96 -11.04 2.11
CA GLU A 47 15.79 -11.03 0.64
C GLU A 47 14.32 -10.87 0.24
N ASP A 48 13.42 -11.66 0.84
CA ASP A 48 11.97 -11.57 0.60
C ASP A 48 11.43 -10.17 0.97
N SER A 49 11.95 -9.56 2.04
CA SER A 49 11.56 -8.21 2.46
C SER A 49 12.05 -7.15 1.47
N TRP A 50 13.26 -7.30 0.92
CA TRP A 50 13.78 -6.39 -0.11
C TRP A 50 12.98 -6.49 -1.41
N GLU A 51 12.58 -7.69 -1.82
CA GLU A 51 11.71 -7.88 -2.98
C GLU A 51 10.32 -7.27 -2.77
N LEU A 52 9.74 -7.44 -1.58
CA LEU A 52 8.46 -6.80 -1.24
C LEU A 52 8.54 -5.27 -1.31
N ILE A 53 9.63 -4.68 -0.80
CA ILE A 53 9.85 -3.23 -0.90
C ILE A 53 9.99 -2.82 -2.37
N ALA A 54 10.70 -3.59 -3.19
CA ALA A 54 10.84 -3.31 -4.62
C ALA A 54 9.49 -3.35 -5.35
N ILE A 55 8.64 -4.33 -5.05
CA ILE A 55 7.27 -4.40 -5.59
C ILE A 55 6.49 -3.14 -5.21
N LYS A 56 6.48 -2.77 -3.92
CA LYS A 56 5.76 -1.58 -3.44
C LYS A 56 6.27 -0.27 -4.05
N LEU A 57 7.57 -0.15 -4.28
CA LEU A 57 8.15 1.00 -4.98
C LEU A 57 7.74 1.04 -6.45
N ASN A 58 7.70 -0.11 -7.12
CA ASN A 58 7.21 -0.18 -8.50
C ASN A 58 5.74 0.24 -8.57
N ASP A 59 4.90 -0.20 -7.62
CA ASP A 59 3.50 0.20 -7.52
C ASP A 59 3.36 1.72 -7.31
N HIS A 60 4.17 2.32 -6.44
CA HIS A 60 4.18 3.77 -6.21
C HIS A 60 4.53 4.53 -7.50
N ARG A 61 5.58 4.11 -8.22
CA ARG A 61 5.98 4.71 -9.50
C ARG A 61 4.90 4.56 -10.57
N PHE A 62 4.21 3.42 -10.57
CA PHE A 62 3.11 3.15 -11.50
C PHE A 62 1.93 4.08 -11.23
N VAL A 63 1.54 4.26 -9.96
CA VAL A 63 0.47 5.17 -9.56
C VAL A 63 0.82 6.63 -9.87
N ASP A 64 2.06 7.05 -9.62
CA ASP A 64 2.52 8.41 -9.93
C ASP A 64 2.56 8.68 -11.43
N ALA A 65 2.99 7.71 -12.25
CA ALA A 65 2.97 7.82 -13.69
C ALA A 65 1.54 7.98 -14.24
N ILE A 66 0.58 7.24 -13.67
CA ILE A 66 -0.85 7.36 -14.02
C ILE A 66 -1.41 8.72 -13.59
N ARG A 67 -1.09 9.19 -12.38
CA ARG A 67 -1.57 10.49 -11.87
C ARG A 67 -0.96 11.66 -12.63
N GLY A 68 0.34 11.62 -12.93
CA GLY A 68 1.03 12.63 -13.73
C GLY A 68 0.52 12.74 -15.17
N GLY A 69 -0.09 11.68 -15.71
CA GLY A 69 -0.78 11.70 -17.02
C GLY A 69 -2.19 12.32 -16.99
N THR A 70 -2.77 12.55 -15.81
CA THR A 70 -4.17 13.02 -15.66
C THR A 70 -4.29 14.44 -15.07
N SER A 71 -3.19 15.05 -14.62
CA SER A 71 -3.20 16.44 -14.12
C SER A 71 -2.83 17.47 -15.20
N SER A 72 -3.72 17.68 -16.16
CA SER A 72 -3.76 18.94 -16.93
C SER A 72 -4.80 19.88 -16.32
N HIS A 73 -4.37 20.79 -15.45
CA HIS A 73 -5.10 22.03 -15.22
C HIS A 73 -4.52 23.12 -16.13
N PRO A 74 -5.35 23.80 -16.94
CA PRO A 74 -4.87 24.77 -17.91
C PRO A 74 -4.73 26.13 -17.23
N LYS A 75 -3.49 26.60 -17.07
CA LYS A 75 -3.21 28.04 -17.08
C LYS A 75 -2.01 28.34 -17.95
N GLY A 76 -2.31 28.70 -19.19
CA GLY A 76 -1.54 29.67 -19.97
C GLY A 76 -0.17 29.22 -20.46
N SER A 77 -0.12 28.44 -21.53
CA SER A 77 0.94 28.57 -22.54
C SER A 77 0.53 27.82 -23.80
N LYS A 78 0.33 28.56 -24.91
CA LYS A 78 0.13 27.98 -26.24
C LYS A 78 1.46 27.43 -26.74
N THR A 79 1.76 26.16 -26.48
CA THR A 79 2.81 25.46 -27.22
C THR A 79 2.43 23.99 -27.44
N LYS A 80 2.18 23.67 -28.72
CA LYS A 80 2.16 22.38 -29.42
C LYS A 80 1.90 21.10 -28.59
N ASN A 81 0.75 20.50 -28.89
CA ASN A 81 0.40 19.10 -28.68
C ASN A 81 1.59 18.16 -28.96
N ASN A 82 2.15 17.60 -27.90
CA ASN A 82 2.72 16.27 -27.89
C ASN A 82 2.10 15.58 -26.67
N SER A 83 0.95 14.93 -26.86
CA SER A 83 0.46 13.92 -25.93
C SER A 83 1.51 12.81 -25.90
N ARG A 84 2.45 12.90 -24.97
CA ARG A 84 3.35 11.80 -24.61
C ARG A 84 2.44 10.71 -24.05
N GLU A 85 2.06 9.74 -24.88
CA GLU A 85 1.64 8.43 -24.39
C GLU A 85 2.77 7.95 -23.48
N PHE A 86 2.54 7.96 -22.17
CA PHE A 86 3.51 7.47 -21.22
C PHE A 86 3.44 5.94 -21.29
N ASN A 87 4.36 5.34 -22.03
CA ASN A 87 4.45 3.89 -22.14
C ASN A 87 4.80 3.30 -20.77
N LEU A 88 3.79 2.77 -20.08
CA LEU A 88 3.96 2.07 -18.80
C LEU A 88 4.93 0.88 -18.91
N SER A 89 5.15 0.37 -20.13
CA SER A 89 6.12 -0.68 -20.48
C SER A 89 7.58 -0.22 -20.45
N GLU A 90 7.87 1.09 -20.41
CA GLU A 90 9.22 1.64 -20.37
C GLU A 90 9.73 1.87 -18.94
N LEU A 91 8.88 1.70 -17.92
CA LEU A 91 9.29 1.80 -16.52
C LEU A 91 10.11 0.55 -16.15
N PRO A 92 11.43 0.67 -15.88
CA PRO A 92 12.22 -0.47 -15.46
C PRO A 92 11.71 -0.94 -14.10
N MET A 93 11.36 -2.22 -14.01
CA MET A 93 11.02 -2.87 -12.75
C MET A 93 12.27 -2.90 -11.87
N LEU A 94 12.13 -2.33 -10.68
CA LEU A 94 13.16 -2.41 -9.65
C LEU A 94 13.16 -3.82 -9.05
N SER A 95 14.36 -4.38 -8.83
CA SER A 95 14.56 -5.64 -8.09
C SER A 95 14.93 -5.37 -6.64
N GLY A 96 14.68 -6.34 -5.75
CA GLY A 96 15.07 -6.23 -4.34
C GLY A 96 16.56 -5.96 -4.15
N VAL A 97 17.42 -6.57 -4.97
CA VAL A 97 18.88 -6.34 -4.94
C VAL A 97 19.22 -4.87 -5.25
N PHE A 98 18.64 -4.31 -6.31
CA PHE A 98 18.90 -2.92 -6.68
C PHE A 98 18.42 -1.95 -5.59
N VAL A 99 17.25 -2.22 -5.03
CA VAL A 99 16.67 -1.41 -3.95
C VAL A 99 17.52 -1.45 -2.69
N LYS A 100 18.06 -2.61 -2.34
CA LYS A 100 19.00 -2.78 -1.24
C LYS A 100 20.28 -1.96 -1.46
N GLU A 101 20.88 -2.06 -2.65
CA GLU A 101 22.09 -1.28 -2.98
C GLU A 101 21.83 0.24 -2.93
N LEU A 102 20.66 0.68 -3.40
CA LEU A 102 20.25 2.07 -3.35
C LEU A 102 20.12 2.56 -1.90
N PHE A 103 19.47 1.76 -1.05
CA PHE A 103 19.36 2.03 0.39
C PHE A 103 20.72 2.10 1.07
N GLU A 104 21.60 1.11 0.83
CA GLU A 104 22.94 1.08 1.40
C GLU A 104 23.79 2.28 0.97
N SER A 105 23.64 2.73 -0.27
CA SER A 105 24.27 3.96 -0.75
C SER A 105 23.76 5.20 0.00
N ILE A 106 22.43 5.33 0.19
CA ILE A 106 21.84 6.46 0.92
C ILE A 106 22.31 6.47 2.37
N MET A 107 22.30 5.32 3.05
CA MET A 107 22.74 5.22 4.43
C MET A 107 24.23 5.49 4.58
N ARG A 108 25.06 5.04 3.64
CA ARG A 108 26.51 5.32 3.67
C ARG A 108 26.79 6.81 3.51
N GLU A 109 26.13 7.46 2.55
CA GLU A 109 26.25 8.92 2.36
C GLU A 109 25.80 9.70 3.60
N PHE A 110 24.74 9.24 4.27
CA PHE A 110 24.29 9.79 5.53
C PHE A 110 25.33 9.58 6.65
N GLU A 111 25.76 8.34 6.89
CA GLU A 111 26.74 7.97 7.93
C GLU A 111 28.06 8.75 7.77
N ASP A 112 28.57 8.86 6.55
CA ASP A 112 29.80 9.62 6.23
C ASP A 112 29.62 11.14 6.46
N GLY A 113 28.40 11.64 6.31
CA GLY A 113 28.04 13.05 6.52
C GLY A 113 27.88 13.45 7.99
N VAL A 114 27.57 12.50 8.88
CA VAL A 114 27.28 12.75 10.30
C VAL A 114 28.38 13.55 11.01
N PRO A 115 29.68 13.20 10.90
CA PRO A 115 30.73 13.94 11.61
C PRO A 115 30.79 15.40 11.17
N GLN A 116 30.75 15.64 9.86
CA GLN A 116 30.80 17.01 9.32
C GLN A 116 29.55 17.80 9.72
N TYR A 117 28.38 17.17 9.72
CA TYR A 117 27.13 17.79 10.13
C TYR A 117 27.18 18.21 11.61
N ASN A 118 27.59 17.29 12.48
CA ASN A 118 27.74 17.52 13.92
C ASN A 118 28.76 18.62 14.23
N TRP A 119 29.86 18.69 13.47
CA TRP A 119 30.84 19.77 13.55
C TRP A 119 30.24 21.13 13.23
N ASN A 120 29.55 21.23 12.10
CA ASN A 120 28.94 22.48 11.63
C ASN A 120 27.86 22.97 12.62
N HIS A 121 27.09 22.05 13.21
CA HIS A 121 26.01 22.36 14.16
C HIS A 121 26.47 22.44 15.62
N ARG A 122 27.77 22.25 15.90
CA ARG A 122 28.37 22.43 17.24
C ARG A 122 27.72 21.56 18.32
N ILE A 123 27.22 20.38 17.94
CA ILE A 123 26.41 19.49 18.79
C ILE A 123 27.23 18.90 19.95
N TYR A 124 28.55 18.78 19.78
CA TYR A 124 29.48 18.31 20.82
C TYR A 124 30.57 19.36 21.09
N ARG A 125 30.19 20.47 21.72
CA ARG A 125 31.14 21.42 22.29
C ARG A 125 31.55 21.00 23.69
N THR A 126 32.37 19.96 23.82
CA THR A 126 33.20 19.85 25.04
C THR A 126 34.41 20.78 24.87
N ARG A 127 34.80 21.47 25.95
CA ARG A 127 36.11 22.11 26.00
C ARG A 127 37.14 21.00 25.76
N VAL A 128 38.02 21.18 24.77
CA VAL A 128 39.21 20.36 24.64
C VAL A 128 39.96 20.45 25.96
N VAL A 129 39.88 19.41 26.78
CA VAL A 129 40.72 19.28 27.97
C VAL A 129 42.06 18.80 27.42
N VAL A 130 42.97 19.74 27.15
CA VAL A 130 44.36 19.39 26.89
C VAL A 130 44.89 18.83 28.21
N PRO A 131 45.27 17.55 28.27
CA PRO A 131 45.82 17.00 29.50
C PRO A 131 47.17 17.69 29.79
N ALA A 132 47.52 17.83 31.08
CA ALA A 132 48.60 18.73 31.55
C ALA A 132 50.00 18.39 31.01
N ASP A 133 50.14 17.18 30.49
CA ASP A 133 51.29 16.55 29.84
C ASP A 133 51.44 16.92 28.36
N GLY A 134 50.53 17.69 27.77
CA GLY A 134 50.68 18.27 26.43
C GLY A 134 50.55 17.27 25.28
N HIS A 135 50.32 16.00 25.57
CA HIS A 135 49.94 15.01 24.57
C HIS A 135 48.50 15.28 24.14
N GLN A 136 48.31 15.64 22.87
CA GLN A 136 47.00 15.54 22.23
C GLN A 136 46.65 14.06 22.16
N ASP A 137 45.99 13.56 23.20
CA ASP A 137 45.40 12.23 23.11
C ASP A 137 44.30 12.33 22.05
N GLY A 138 44.57 11.76 20.88
CA GLY A 138 43.73 11.82 19.69
C GLY A 138 42.48 10.97 19.81
N SER A 139 41.91 10.89 21.02
CA SER A 139 40.61 10.28 21.28
C SER A 139 39.52 11.17 20.67
N ILE A 140 39.44 11.12 19.33
CA ILE A 140 38.31 11.60 18.55
C ILE A 140 37.09 10.90 19.13
N TYR A 141 36.27 11.67 19.85
CA TYR A 141 35.13 11.17 20.59
C TYR A 141 34.23 10.36 19.64
N TYR A 142 34.09 9.06 19.89
CA TYR A 142 33.16 8.18 19.14
C TYR A 142 31.75 8.77 19.03
N ALA A 143 31.34 9.60 20.01
CA ALA A 143 30.10 10.37 20.00
C ALA A 143 29.90 11.26 18.76
N PHE A 144 30.99 11.70 18.10
CA PHE A 144 30.93 12.58 16.93
C PHE A 144 30.35 11.89 15.69
N ASN A 145 30.38 10.56 15.65
CA ASN A 145 29.85 9.75 14.56
C ASN A 145 28.39 9.34 14.79
N PHE A 146 27.75 9.79 15.87
CA PHE A 146 26.34 9.52 16.13
C PHE A 146 25.48 10.68 15.63
N PRO A 147 24.46 10.43 14.80
CA PRO A 147 23.51 11.48 14.43
C PRO A 147 22.74 11.92 15.69
N VAL A 148 22.37 13.20 15.76
CA VAL A 148 21.50 13.74 16.82
C VAL A 148 20.21 14.21 16.18
N LYS A 149 19.11 13.54 16.53
CA LYS A 149 17.81 13.69 15.88
C LYS A 149 17.33 15.14 15.85
N GLU A 150 17.52 15.87 16.93
CA GLU A 150 17.10 17.28 17.09
C GLU A 150 17.82 18.23 16.14
N ALA A 151 18.95 17.82 15.57
CA ALA A 151 19.72 18.66 14.66
C ALA A 151 19.29 18.52 13.19
N TYR A 152 18.55 17.47 12.82
CA TYR A 152 18.07 17.26 11.46
C TYR A 152 16.65 17.80 11.29
N SER A 153 16.38 18.48 10.16
CA SER A 153 15.07 19.05 9.85
C SER A 153 14.42 18.43 8.60
N GLN A 154 15.22 17.83 7.72
CA GLN A 154 14.71 17.14 6.53
C GLN A 154 14.14 15.78 6.92
N ARG A 155 13.02 15.40 6.29
CA ARG A 155 12.29 14.16 6.62
C ARG A 155 13.14 12.93 6.34
N GLU A 156 13.89 12.96 5.24
CA GLU A 156 14.82 11.92 4.81
C GLU A 156 15.88 11.68 5.87
N ASP A 157 16.53 12.75 6.35
CA ASP A 157 17.60 12.67 7.35
C ASP A 157 17.07 12.19 8.72
N LEU A 158 15.83 12.57 9.07
CA LEU A 158 15.16 12.07 10.26
C LEU A 158 14.93 10.55 10.18
N ILE A 159 14.45 10.05 9.03
CA ILE A 159 14.25 8.61 8.82
C ILE A 159 15.60 7.88 8.84
N CYS A 160 16.63 8.41 8.17
CA CYS A 160 17.98 7.85 8.23
C CYS A 160 18.53 7.81 9.66
N THR A 161 18.27 8.82 10.47
CA THR A 161 18.65 8.86 11.88
C THR A 161 17.97 7.74 12.68
N GLU A 162 16.66 7.53 12.47
CA GLU A 162 15.93 6.42 13.10
C GLU A 162 16.51 5.06 12.67
N LEU A 163 16.71 4.85 11.37
CA LEU A 163 17.29 3.63 10.82
C LEU A 163 18.70 3.37 11.33
N PHE A 164 19.51 4.42 11.52
CA PHE A 164 20.84 4.33 12.12
C PHE A 164 20.78 3.80 13.56
N TYR A 165 19.87 4.34 14.38
CA TYR A 165 19.70 3.84 15.75
C TYR A 165 19.21 2.40 15.77
N LEU A 166 18.26 2.03 14.90
CA LEU A 166 17.74 0.66 14.78
C LEU A 166 18.82 -0.38 14.45
N LYS A 167 19.87 -0.01 13.71
CA LYS A 167 21.04 -0.86 13.42
C LYS A 167 21.76 -1.32 14.70
N GLY A 168 21.89 -0.42 15.68
CA GLY A 168 22.56 -0.63 16.96
C GLY A 168 21.68 -1.21 18.08
N ILE A 169 20.40 -1.49 17.81
CA ILE A 169 19.48 -2.00 18.83
C ILE A 169 19.81 -3.44 19.22
N ASP A 170 19.72 -3.71 20.52
CA ASP A 170 19.89 -5.03 21.15
C ASP A 170 18.87 -6.06 20.63
N VAL A 171 19.27 -7.33 20.61
CA VAL A 171 18.50 -8.47 20.09
C VAL A 171 17.12 -8.53 20.74
N GLU A 172 17.00 -8.17 22.02
CA GLU A 172 15.73 -8.19 22.76
C GLU A 172 14.68 -7.23 22.16
N THR A 173 15.08 -6.02 21.75
CA THR A 173 14.16 -5.04 21.19
C THR A 173 13.84 -5.37 19.73
N LYS A 174 14.79 -5.96 18.99
CA LYS A 174 14.54 -6.53 17.66
C LYS A 174 13.51 -7.67 17.72
N ALA A 175 13.60 -8.52 18.74
CA ALA A 175 12.61 -9.57 19.00
C ALA A 175 11.22 -8.99 19.37
N LYS A 176 11.17 -7.91 20.16
CA LYS A 176 9.90 -7.21 20.48
C LYS A 176 9.24 -6.63 19.24
N ILE A 177 9.98 -5.91 18.40
CA ILE A 177 9.44 -5.34 17.15
C ILE A 177 8.95 -6.45 16.21
N SER A 178 9.70 -7.55 16.10
CA SER A 178 9.32 -8.70 15.28
C SER A 178 8.04 -9.38 15.81
N LYS A 179 7.93 -9.54 17.13
CA LYS A 179 6.73 -10.05 17.79
C LYS A 179 5.51 -9.14 17.53
N ASP A 180 5.67 -7.82 17.66
CA ASP A 180 4.58 -6.87 17.42
C ASP A 180 4.11 -6.90 15.95
N LYS A 181 5.05 -7.03 15.00
CA LYS A 181 4.73 -7.22 13.57
C LYS A 181 3.97 -8.52 13.32
N LEU A 182 4.37 -9.61 13.95
CA LEU A 182 3.69 -10.91 13.83
C LEU A 182 2.26 -10.83 14.38
N ILE A 183 2.07 -10.20 15.55
CA ILE A 183 0.75 -10.01 16.15
C ILE A 183 -0.17 -9.25 15.21
N ARG A 184 0.30 -8.14 14.60
CA ARG A 184 -0.49 -7.38 13.62
C ARG A 184 -0.93 -8.23 12.44
N ARG A 185 -0.01 -9.00 11.83
CA ARG A 185 -0.35 -9.89 10.71
C ARG A 185 -1.39 -10.94 11.09
N ILE A 186 -1.27 -11.53 12.28
CA ILE A 186 -2.25 -12.51 12.77
C ILE A 186 -3.62 -11.84 12.94
N THR A 187 -3.68 -10.67 13.58
CA THR A 187 -4.95 -9.95 13.78
C THR A 187 -5.59 -9.51 12.46
N GLU A 188 -4.80 -9.06 11.48
CA GLU A 188 -5.29 -8.71 10.15
C GLU A 188 -5.84 -9.94 9.43
N GLN A 189 -5.10 -11.06 9.46
CA GLN A 189 -5.54 -12.30 8.83
C GLN A 189 -6.81 -12.88 9.48
N GLU A 190 -6.95 -12.77 10.80
CA GLU A 190 -8.17 -13.14 11.52
C GLU A 190 -9.35 -12.23 11.13
N SER A 191 -9.12 -10.93 10.96
CA SER A 191 -10.14 -10.00 10.49
C SER A 191 -10.61 -10.33 9.07
N GLU A 192 -9.69 -10.66 8.16
CA GLU A 192 -10.02 -11.06 6.78
C GLU A 192 -10.78 -12.39 6.73
N LYS A 193 -10.38 -13.38 7.53
CA LYS A 193 -11.11 -14.64 7.65
C LYS A 193 -12.53 -14.42 8.16
N THR A 194 -12.70 -13.53 9.14
CA THR A 194 -14.01 -13.20 9.69
C THR A 194 -14.90 -12.52 8.65
N LEU A 195 -14.35 -11.61 7.84
CA LEU A 195 -15.05 -10.97 6.72
C LEU A 195 -15.50 -12.00 5.67
N ARG A 196 -14.62 -12.92 5.26
CA ARG A 196 -14.96 -13.98 4.30
C ARG A 196 -16.06 -14.91 4.80
N ILE A 197 -16.01 -15.31 6.08
CA ILE A 197 -17.08 -16.13 6.69
C ILE A 197 -18.41 -15.36 6.69
N ALA A 198 -18.38 -14.06 6.97
CA ALA A 198 -19.59 -13.24 6.93
C ALA A 198 -20.18 -13.12 5.52
N GLU A 199 -19.33 -12.97 4.50
CA GLU A 199 -19.73 -12.97 3.09
C GLU A 199 -20.36 -14.31 2.67
N ASP A 200 -19.72 -15.43 3.01
CA ASP A 200 -20.22 -16.78 2.71
C ASP A 200 -21.57 -17.05 3.38
N LEU A 201 -21.73 -16.65 4.64
CA LEU A 201 -23.01 -16.76 5.36
C LEU A 201 -24.11 -15.90 4.71
N ASN A 202 -23.77 -14.70 4.27
CA ASN A 202 -24.73 -13.83 3.60
C ASN A 202 -25.16 -14.43 2.25
N GLN A 203 -24.22 -14.98 1.49
CA GLN A 203 -24.51 -15.65 0.22
C GLN A 203 -25.38 -16.89 0.40
N ALA A 204 -25.11 -17.70 1.42
CA ALA A 204 -25.93 -18.86 1.77
C ALA A 204 -27.37 -18.44 2.14
N ARG A 205 -27.52 -17.34 2.88
CA ARG A 205 -28.82 -16.78 3.27
C ARG A 205 -29.61 -16.26 2.08
N ILE A 206 -28.96 -15.58 1.13
CA ILE A 206 -29.59 -15.15 -0.13
C ILE A 206 -30.09 -16.37 -0.90
N SER A 207 -29.22 -17.38 -1.11
CA SER A 207 -29.60 -18.60 -1.83
C SER A 207 -30.76 -19.37 -1.18
N THR A 208 -30.83 -19.40 0.16
CA THR A 208 -31.96 -20.05 0.84
C THR A 208 -33.26 -19.26 0.69
N ASN A 209 -33.19 -17.94 0.70
CA ASN A 209 -34.35 -17.09 0.46
C ASN A 209 -34.86 -17.20 -0.98
N ASP A 210 -33.96 -17.29 -1.96
CA ASP A 210 -34.33 -17.46 -3.37
C ASP A 210 -35.09 -18.78 -3.59
N LYS A 211 -34.61 -19.88 -3.01
CA LYS A 211 -35.30 -21.18 -3.07
C LYS A 211 -36.68 -21.14 -2.40
N ARG A 212 -36.83 -20.39 -1.30
CA ARG A 212 -38.12 -20.18 -0.64
C ARG A 212 -39.06 -19.35 -1.50
N LEU A 213 -38.54 -18.30 -2.14
CA LEU A 213 -39.29 -17.46 -3.06
C LEU A 213 -39.81 -18.27 -4.24
N GLU A 214 -38.95 -19.09 -4.86
CA GLU A 214 -39.34 -19.99 -5.95
C GLU A 214 -40.43 -20.97 -5.53
N ALA A 215 -40.31 -21.59 -4.35
CA ALA A 215 -41.33 -22.49 -3.83
C ALA A 215 -42.68 -21.78 -3.63
N CYS A 216 -42.67 -20.55 -3.08
CA CYS A 216 -43.89 -19.75 -2.93
C CYS A 216 -44.51 -19.36 -4.28
N ILE A 217 -43.68 -19.02 -5.28
CA ILE A 217 -44.16 -18.70 -6.63
C ILE A 217 -44.84 -19.93 -7.26
N GLU A 218 -44.25 -21.12 -7.13
CA GLU A 218 -44.85 -22.36 -7.63
C GLU A 218 -46.16 -22.73 -6.90
N GLU A 219 -46.25 -22.49 -5.59
CA GLU A 219 -47.51 -22.65 -4.85
C GLU A 219 -48.59 -21.66 -5.31
N LEU A 220 -48.23 -20.40 -5.55
CA LEU A 220 -49.16 -19.39 -6.06
C LEU A 220 -49.72 -19.80 -7.42
N LYS A 221 -48.86 -20.22 -8.36
CA LYS A 221 -49.30 -20.73 -9.67
C LYS A 221 -50.29 -21.89 -9.55
N LYS A 222 -50.05 -22.84 -8.64
CA LYS A 222 -50.97 -23.97 -8.40
C LYS A 222 -52.33 -23.49 -7.86
N LYS A 223 -52.33 -22.49 -6.98
CA LYS A 223 -53.56 -21.92 -6.43
C LYS A 223 -54.33 -21.14 -7.49
N ASP A 224 -53.66 -20.38 -8.34
CA ASP A 224 -54.30 -19.66 -9.46
C ASP A 224 -54.98 -20.62 -10.44
N LEU A 225 -54.28 -21.69 -10.83
CA LEU A 225 -54.86 -22.78 -11.63
C LEU A 225 -56.09 -23.40 -10.96
N ARG A 226 -56.05 -23.57 -9.63
CA ARG A 226 -57.20 -24.09 -8.89
C ARG A 226 -58.38 -23.12 -8.91
N ILE A 227 -58.14 -21.82 -8.73
CA ILE A 227 -59.17 -20.78 -8.82
C ILE A 227 -59.81 -20.80 -10.22
N GLU A 228 -59.01 -20.84 -11.29
CA GLU A 228 -59.54 -20.92 -12.66
C GLU A 228 -60.40 -22.17 -12.92
N THR A 229 -60.04 -23.32 -12.33
CA THR A 229 -60.89 -24.51 -12.43
C THR A 229 -62.22 -24.35 -11.70
N LEU A 230 -62.20 -23.76 -10.49
CA LEU A 230 -63.41 -23.51 -9.71
C LEU A 230 -64.31 -22.47 -10.38
N ASP A 231 -63.73 -21.43 -10.99
CA ASP A 231 -64.48 -20.42 -11.75
C ASP A 231 -65.18 -21.01 -12.97
N ARG A 232 -64.53 -21.93 -13.70
CA ARG A 232 -65.15 -22.64 -14.82
C ARG A 232 -66.30 -23.53 -14.37
N GLU A 233 -66.15 -24.21 -13.23
CA GLU A 233 -67.18 -25.06 -12.66
C GLU A 233 -68.38 -24.25 -12.18
N ASN A 234 -68.15 -23.14 -11.48
CA ASN A 234 -69.19 -22.19 -11.08
C ASN A 234 -69.95 -21.63 -12.29
N LYS A 235 -69.27 -21.26 -13.38
CA LYS A 235 -69.94 -20.82 -14.61
C LYS A 235 -70.86 -21.89 -15.19
N ARG A 236 -70.40 -23.13 -15.28
CA ARG A 236 -71.25 -24.26 -15.73
C ARG A 236 -72.46 -24.48 -14.83
N LEU A 237 -72.29 -24.39 -13.52
CA LEU A 237 -73.39 -24.51 -12.57
C LEU A 237 -74.40 -23.36 -12.72
N MET A 238 -73.94 -22.14 -12.98
CA MET A 238 -74.84 -21.01 -13.28
C MET A 238 -75.62 -21.22 -14.57
N GLU A 239 -74.96 -21.67 -15.64
CA GLU A 239 -75.62 -22.01 -16.91
C GLU A 239 -76.68 -23.10 -16.71
N LEU A 240 -76.33 -24.18 -16.01
CA LEU A 240 -77.26 -25.28 -15.69
C LEU A 240 -78.46 -24.79 -14.87
N ASN A 241 -78.22 -23.97 -13.84
CA ASN A 241 -79.29 -23.38 -13.03
C ASN A 241 -80.21 -22.48 -13.87
N GLN A 242 -79.64 -21.73 -14.82
CA GLN A 242 -80.42 -20.89 -15.72
C GLN A 242 -81.31 -21.73 -16.64
N THR A 243 -80.78 -22.81 -17.24
CA THR A 243 -81.57 -23.75 -18.04
C THR A 243 -82.69 -24.42 -17.24
N LEU A 244 -82.41 -24.87 -16.02
CA LEU A 244 -83.43 -25.47 -15.14
C LEU A 244 -84.54 -24.47 -14.76
N LEU A 245 -84.20 -23.20 -14.55
CA LEU A 245 -85.18 -22.15 -14.29
C LEU A 245 -86.05 -21.86 -15.52
N GLU A 246 -85.48 -21.90 -16.72
CA GLU A 246 -86.22 -21.78 -17.99
C GLU A 246 -87.21 -22.95 -18.15
N GLU A 247 -86.76 -24.20 -17.97
CA GLU A 247 -87.62 -25.40 -18.01
C GLU A 247 -88.75 -25.36 -16.97
N LEU A 248 -88.46 -24.93 -15.73
CA LEU A 248 -89.47 -24.78 -14.68
C LEU A 248 -90.52 -23.72 -15.01
N ASN A 249 -90.13 -22.63 -15.68
CA ASN A 249 -91.06 -21.58 -16.12
C ASN A 249 -91.93 -22.05 -17.29
N GLU A 250 -91.38 -22.84 -18.21
CA GLU A 250 -92.14 -23.48 -19.29
C GLU A 250 -93.19 -24.46 -18.75
N LEU A 251 -92.86 -25.25 -17.74
CA LEU A 251 -93.81 -26.17 -17.08
C LEU A 251 -94.92 -25.48 -16.27
N ARG A 252 -94.75 -24.19 -15.95
CA ARG A 252 -95.70 -23.38 -15.17
C ARG A 252 -96.66 -22.55 -16.03
N SER A 253 -96.36 -22.38 -17.32
CA SER A 253 -97.20 -21.69 -18.30
C SER A 253 -98.11 -22.67 -19.05
#